data_AF-A0A9D4Q0I8-F1
#
_entry.id   AF-A0A9D4Q0I8-F1
#
_cell.length_a   1.000
_cell.length_b   1.000
_cell.length_c   1.000
_cell.angle_alpha   90.00
_cell.angle_beta   90.00
_cell.angle_gamma   90.00
#
_symmetry.space_group_name_H-M   'P 1'
#
loop_
_entity.id
_entity.type
_entity.pdbx_description
1 polymer ?
#
loop_
_entity_poly.entity_id
_entity_poly.type
_entity_poly.pdbx_seq_one_letter_code
_entity_poly.pdbx_strand_id
1 'polypeptide(L)'
;MIVAIIKALNFCNQGEFDIVCLPLDDRLPFVVKRTQYGAATGRGLFFEIQYAPCIRDENSLRNTIANCQTLMHAGKGKGVIITSGAWMPQELRGPNDAANLGFLFGLSECTTREAVFGNCKSVIKHSETRRKVDRAIIFSKTVDELPEKDKWLVDACKAPGVQEAAAKPSSSGDSQKQEGPPPKKKKKKGNC
;
A
#
# COMPACT_ATOMS: atom_id res chain seq x y z
N MET A 1 -2.87 -14.54 -1.81
CA MET A 1 -3.28 -13.68 -2.95
C MET A 1 -4.51 -14.31 -3.54
N ILE A 2 -5.69 -13.87 -3.12
CA ILE A 2 -6.94 -14.27 -3.77
C ILE A 2 -7.31 -13.10 -4.68
N VAL A 3 -7.05 -13.29 -5.97
CA VAL A 3 -7.40 -12.37 -7.05
C VAL A 3 -8.85 -12.68 -7.42
N ALA A 4 -9.77 -11.77 -7.10
CA ALA A 4 -11.18 -11.93 -7.44
C ALA A 4 -11.44 -11.30 -8.82
N ILE A 5 -11.25 -12.09 -9.87
CA ILE A 5 -11.60 -11.71 -11.24
C ILE A 5 -13.04 -12.21 -11.53
N ILE A 6 -13.91 -11.27 -11.88
CA ILE A 6 -15.14 -11.45 -12.70
C ILE A 6 -16.48 -11.80 -12.03
N LYS A 7 -16.61 -12.21 -10.76
CA LYS A 7 -17.95 -12.36 -10.14
C LYS A 7 -18.24 -11.41 -8.98
N ALA A 8 -18.72 -10.23 -9.38
CA ALA A 8 -19.66 -9.35 -8.70
C ALA A 8 -19.20 -8.67 -7.39
N LEU A 9 -19.22 -7.35 -7.40
CA LEU A 9 -19.03 -6.40 -6.29
C LEU A 9 -19.80 -6.72 -4.98
N ASN A 10 -20.73 -7.69 -4.96
CA ASN A 10 -21.31 -8.21 -3.72
C ASN A 10 -20.29 -8.96 -2.84
N PHE A 11 -19.25 -9.56 -3.44
CA PHE A 11 -18.19 -10.23 -2.68
C PHE A 11 -17.27 -9.27 -1.94
N CYS A 12 -17.22 -7.97 -2.31
CA CYS A 12 -16.51 -6.95 -1.54
C CYS A 12 -16.98 -6.89 -0.07
N ASN A 13 -18.21 -7.33 0.21
CA ASN A 13 -18.79 -7.36 1.56
C ASN A 13 -18.55 -8.66 2.32
N GLN A 14 -18.10 -9.74 1.68
CA GLN A 14 -18.09 -11.07 2.29
C GLN A 14 -16.77 -11.84 2.13
N GLY A 15 -15.98 -11.57 1.08
CA GLY A 15 -14.74 -12.31 0.85
C GLY A 15 -13.55 -11.78 1.65
N GLU A 16 -12.57 -12.66 1.84
CA GLU A 16 -11.26 -12.35 2.41
C GLU A 16 -10.20 -12.28 1.30
N PHE A 17 -10.00 -11.09 0.75
CA PHE A 17 -8.97 -10.79 -0.23
C PHE A 17 -8.26 -9.49 0.15
N ASP A 18 -7.19 -9.10 -0.56
CA ASP A 18 -6.49 -7.81 -0.33
C ASP A 18 -6.61 -6.88 -1.54
N ILE A 19 -6.53 -7.45 -2.74
CA ILE A 19 -6.47 -6.73 -4.00
C ILE A 19 -7.66 -7.15 -4.86
N VAL A 20 -8.34 -6.16 -5.43
CA VAL A 20 -9.40 -6.31 -6.42
C VAL A 20 -8.84 -5.95 -7.78
N CYS A 21 -8.69 -6.95 -8.63
CA CYS A 21 -8.19 -6.80 -10.00
C CYS A 21 -9.39 -6.62 -10.94
N LEU A 22 -9.44 -5.49 -11.64
CA LEU A 22 -10.49 -5.20 -12.61
C LEU A 22 -9.90 -5.28 -14.03
N PRO A 23 -10.57 -5.94 -14.99
CA PRO A 23 -10.17 -5.88 -16.40
C PRO A 23 -10.56 -4.50 -16.95
N LEU A 24 -9.62 -3.55 -16.87
CA LEU A 24 -9.83 -2.15 -17.30
C LEU A 24 -9.51 -1.93 -18.78
N ASP A 25 -8.83 -2.88 -19.41
CA ASP A 25 -8.45 -2.93 -20.83
C ASP A 25 -9.65 -2.99 -21.78
N ASP A 26 -10.72 -3.67 -21.36
CA ASP A 26 -11.98 -3.76 -22.09
C ASP A 26 -13.12 -2.96 -21.43
N ARG A 27 -14.23 -2.83 -22.15
CA ARG A 27 -15.44 -2.21 -21.59
C ARG A 27 -15.96 -3.07 -20.44
N LEU A 28 -15.94 -2.52 -19.23
CA LEU A 28 -16.44 -3.20 -18.04
C LEU A 28 -17.93 -3.56 -18.23
N PRO A 29 -18.35 -4.81 -17.96
CA PRO A 29 -19.74 -5.23 -18.06
C PRO A 29 -20.61 -4.71 -16.89
N PHE A 30 -20.00 -3.98 -15.95
CA PHE A 30 -20.67 -3.42 -14.77
C PHE A 30 -20.08 -2.05 -14.42
N VAL A 31 -20.85 -1.26 -13.68
CA VAL A 31 -20.39 0.02 -13.11
C VAL A 31 -20.04 -0.17 -11.64
N VAL A 32 -18.87 0.32 -11.25
CA VAL A 32 -18.44 0.32 -9.85
C VAL A 32 -19.21 1.38 -9.07
N LYS A 33 -20.14 0.96 -8.20
CA LYS A 33 -20.91 1.89 -7.37
C LYS A 33 -20.04 2.43 -6.24
N ARG A 34 -20.20 3.71 -5.92
CA ARG A 34 -19.51 4.38 -4.80
C ARG A 34 -19.73 3.69 -3.44
N THR A 35 -20.91 3.12 -3.21
CA THR A 35 -21.21 2.35 -1.99
C THR A 35 -20.34 1.11 -1.87
N GLN A 36 -20.19 0.36 -2.96
CA GLN A 36 -19.38 -0.86 -3.01
C GLN A 36 -17.89 -0.54 -2.93
N TYR A 37 -17.45 0.52 -3.62
CA TYR A 37 -16.08 1.02 -3.51
C TYR A 37 -15.75 1.40 -2.06
N GLY A 38 -16.60 2.21 -1.43
CA GLY A 38 -16.40 2.65 -0.05
C GLY A 38 -16.39 1.49 0.94
N ALA A 39 -17.28 0.51 0.77
CA ALA A 39 -17.27 -0.71 1.57
C ALA A 39 -15.97 -1.51 1.41
N ALA A 40 -15.45 -1.61 0.19
CA ALA A 40 -14.19 -2.29 -0.08
C ALA A 40 -13.00 -1.56 0.58
N THR A 41 -12.85 -0.26 0.35
CA THR A 41 -11.77 0.53 0.95
C THR A 41 -11.88 0.57 2.48
N GLY A 42 -13.09 0.60 3.04
CA GLY A 42 -13.32 0.54 4.49
C GLY A 42 -12.84 -0.75 5.15
N ARG A 43 -12.75 -1.84 4.38
CA ARG A 43 -12.19 -3.12 4.81
C ARG A 43 -10.66 -3.21 4.67
N GLY A 44 -10.03 -2.20 4.06
CA GLY A 44 -8.60 -2.22 3.74
C GLY A 44 -8.28 -2.91 2.41
N LEU A 45 -9.27 -3.07 1.52
CA LEU A 45 -9.05 -3.57 0.17
C LEU A 45 -8.52 -2.48 -0.76
N PHE A 46 -7.71 -2.91 -1.73
CA PHE A 46 -7.13 -2.04 -2.74
C PHE A 46 -7.55 -2.47 -4.14
N PHE A 47 -7.76 -1.50 -5.04
CA PHE A 47 -8.08 -1.73 -6.44
C PHE A 47 -6.80 -1.63 -7.29
N GLU A 48 -6.57 -2.63 -8.14
CA GLU A 48 -5.44 -2.66 -9.06
C GLU A 48 -5.76 -1.94 -10.37
N ILE A 49 -4.80 -1.15 -10.86
CA ILE A 49 -4.78 -0.57 -12.20
C ILE A 49 -3.51 -1.06 -12.89
N GLN A 50 -3.67 -1.81 -13.98
CA GLN A 50 -2.57 -2.31 -14.79
C GLN A 50 -2.27 -1.33 -15.93
N TYR A 51 -1.02 -0.91 -16.07
CA TYR A 51 -0.65 0.06 -17.11
C TYR A 51 -0.12 -0.58 -18.40
N ALA A 52 0.35 -1.83 -18.41
CA ALA A 52 0.88 -2.46 -19.63
C ALA A 52 -0.14 -2.51 -20.78
N PRO A 53 -1.46 -2.77 -20.56
CA PRO A 53 -2.44 -2.72 -21.65
C PRO A 53 -2.46 -1.37 -22.38
N CYS A 54 -2.23 -0.27 -21.67
CA CYS A 54 -2.14 1.08 -22.23
C CYS A 54 -0.96 1.28 -23.19
N ILE A 55 0.09 0.46 -23.08
CA ILE A 55 1.30 0.54 -23.92
C ILE A 55 1.13 -0.29 -25.20
N ARG A 56 0.35 -1.38 -25.13
CA ARG A 56 0.22 -2.35 -26.23
C ARG A 56 -0.71 -1.87 -27.36
N ASP A 57 -1.87 -1.33 -26.99
CA ASP A 57 -2.91 -0.98 -27.94
C ASP A 57 -3.63 0.32 -27.56
N GLU A 58 -3.99 1.11 -28.57
CA GLU A 58 -4.64 2.40 -28.38
C GLU A 58 -6.10 2.24 -27.91
N ASN A 59 -6.80 1.18 -28.33
CA ASN A 59 -8.17 0.96 -27.84
C ASN A 59 -8.15 0.58 -26.36
N SER A 60 -7.22 -0.30 -25.98
CA SER A 60 -6.98 -0.66 -24.57
C SER A 60 -6.60 0.56 -23.73
N LEU A 61 -5.78 1.48 -24.25
CA LEU A 61 -5.47 2.76 -23.62
C LEU A 61 -6.73 3.60 -23.36
N ARG A 62 -7.57 3.81 -24.39
CA ARG A 62 -8.81 4.61 -24.27
C ARG A 62 -9.78 4.00 -23.27
N ASN A 63 -9.99 2.69 -23.33
CA ASN A 63 -10.85 1.96 -22.40
C ASN A 63 -10.32 2.06 -20.97
N THR A 64 -9.02 1.82 -20.76
CA THR A 64 -8.39 1.88 -19.44
C THR A 64 -8.54 3.27 -18.83
N ILE A 65 -8.27 4.33 -19.59
CA ILE A 65 -8.44 5.71 -19.10
C ILE A 65 -9.90 5.98 -18.73
N ALA A 66 -10.86 5.62 -19.58
CA ALA A 66 -12.29 5.84 -19.32
C ALA A 66 -12.80 5.06 -18.09
N ASN A 67 -12.39 3.79 -17.96
CA ASN A 67 -12.74 2.94 -16.82
C ASN A 67 -12.08 3.44 -15.53
N CYS A 68 -10.82 3.87 -15.59
CA CYS A 68 -10.10 4.50 -14.47
C CYS A 68 -10.80 5.77 -13.99
N GLN A 69 -11.22 6.65 -14.89
CA GLN A 69 -11.96 7.86 -14.52
C GLN A 69 -13.29 7.53 -13.83
N THR A 70 -14.00 6.50 -14.30
CA THR A 70 -15.21 5.99 -13.64
C THR A 70 -14.91 5.49 -12.23
N LEU A 71 -13.80 4.76 -12.06
CA LEU A 71 -13.32 4.28 -10.77
C LEU A 71 -12.94 5.44 -9.83
N MET A 72 -12.24 6.46 -10.35
CA MET A 72 -11.87 7.66 -9.58
C MET A 72 -13.10 8.45 -9.13
N HIS A 73 -14.15 8.51 -9.95
CA HIS A 73 -15.41 9.14 -9.56
C HIS A 73 -16.09 8.40 -8.38
N ALA A 74 -16.04 7.06 -8.37
CA ALA A 74 -16.56 6.26 -7.28
C ALA A 74 -15.70 6.35 -6.00
N GLY A 75 -14.37 6.30 -6.15
CA GLY A 75 -13.43 6.11 -5.05
C GLY A 75 -12.64 7.33 -4.57
N LYS A 76 -12.66 8.43 -5.32
CA LYS A 76 -11.86 9.64 -5.09
C LYS A 76 -10.35 9.35 -4.95
N GLY A 77 -9.83 8.37 -5.70
CA GLY A 77 -8.41 8.00 -5.71
C GLY A 77 -7.88 7.27 -4.47
N LYS A 78 -8.74 6.87 -3.52
CA LYS A 78 -8.32 6.15 -2.31
C LYS A 78 -8.23 4.65 -2.55
N GLY A 79 -7.20 3.99 -2.01
CA GLY A 79 -7.10 2.52 -2.07
C GLY A 79 -6.87 2.00 -3.48
N VAL A 80 -6.00 2.65 -4.24
CA VAL A 80 -5.63 2.29 -5.62
C VAL A 80 -4.16 1.88 -5.65
N ILE A 81 -3.81 0.89 -6.47
CA ILE A 81 -2.44 0.46 -6.73
C ILE A 81 -2.20 0.47 -8.22
N ILE A 82 -1.03 0.94 -8.64
CA ILE A 82 -0.58 0.84 -10.03
C ILE A 82 0.39 -0.32 -10.14
N THR A 83 0.08 -1.25 -11.03
CA THR A 83 0.92 -2.43 -11.32
C THR A 83 1.25 -2.47 -12.81
N SER A 84 2.30 -3.21 -13.16
CA SER A 84 2.70 -3.33 -14.56
C SER A 84 1.71 -4.14 -15.37
N GLY A 85 1.27 -5.32 -14.91
CA GLY A 85 0.50 -6.26 -15.76
C GLY A 85 1.28 -6.67 -17.02
N ALA A 86 2.62 -6.52 -16.98
CA ALA A 86 3.50 -6.73 -18.11
C ALA A 86 3.67 -8.23 -18.37
N TRP A 87 3.64 -8.61 -19.65
CA TRP A 87 4.00 -9.93 -20.14
C TRP A 87 5.40 -9.92 -20.75
N MET A 88 5.82 -8.77 -21.27
CA MET A 88 7.11 -8.57 -21.92
C MET A 88 7.97 -7.58 -21.11
N PRO A 89 9.30 -7.78 -21.05
CA PRO A 89 10.20 -6.85 -20.33
C PRO A 89 10.14 -5.40 -20.84
N GLN A 90 9.81 -5.20 -22.12
CA GLN A 90 9.71 -3.90 -22.78
C GLN A 90 8.56 -3.03 -22.24
N GLU A 91 7.59 -3.66 -21.58
CA GLU A 91 6.42 -2.99 -21.01
C GLU A 91 6.70 -2.47 -19.61
N LEU A 92 7.80 -2.90 -18.98
CA LEU A 92 8.15 -2.43 -17.64
C LEU A 92 8.56 -0.95 -17.68
N ARG A 93 8.21 -0.24 -16.62
CA ARG A 93 8.57 1.16 -16.38
C ARG A 93 9.18 1.32 -15.01
N GLY A 94 10.02 2.34 -14.84
CA GLY A 94 10.54 2.70 -13.53
C GLY A 94 9.38 3.08 -12.59
N PRO A 95 9.56 2.97 -11.27
CA PRO A 95 8.48 3.24 -10.32
C PRO A 95 7.97 4.69 -10.39
N ASN A 96 8.85 5.66 -10.68
CA ASN A 96 8.45 7.05 -10.88
C ASN A 96 7.72 7.27 -12.21
N ASP A 97 8.10 6.54 -13.26
CA ASP A 97 7.40 6.61 -14.56
C ASP A 97 6.01 6.00 -14.44
N ALA A 98 5.88 4.87 -13.75
CA ALA A 98 4.61 4.24 -13.43
C ALA A 98 3.74 5.16 -12.56
N ALA A 99 4.34 5.89 -11.62
CA ALA A 99 3.64 6.94 -10.88
C ALA A 99 3.15 8.03 -11.84
N ASN A 100 3.97 8.56 -12.73
CA ASN A 100 3.55 9.60 -13.67
C ASN A 100 2.35 9.18 -14.56
N LEU A 101 2.20 7.89 -14.89
CA LEU A 101 1.00 7.38 -15.57
C LEU A 101 -0.29 7.51 -14.73
N GLY A 102 -0.18 7.52 -13.40
CA GLY A 102 -1.29 7.76 -12.48
C GLY A 102 -2.03 9.08 -12.73
N PHE A 103 -1.33 10.12 -13.19
CA PHE A 103 -1.96 11.39 -13.56
C PHE A 103 -2.95 11.23 -14.73
N LEU A 104 -2.64 10.37 -15.69
CA LEU A 104 -3.54 10.08 -16.83
C LEU A 104 -4.81 9.37 -16.39
N PHE A 105 -4.74 8.60 -15.29
CA PHE A 105 -5.88 7.91 -14.70
C PHE A 105 -6.74 8.82 -13.80
N GLY A 106 -6.36 10.09 -13.63
CA GLY A 106 -7.10 11.07 -12.82
C GLY A 106 -6.74 11.04 -11.33
N LEU A 107 -5.60 10.46 -10.96
CA LEU A 107 -5.06 10.54 -9.60
C LEU A 107 -4.37 11.89 -9.37
N SER A 108 -4.44 12.38 -8.13
CA SER A 108 -3.66 13.56 -7.70
C SER A 108 -2.22 13.17 -7.37
N GLU A 109 -1.30 14.12 -7.37
CA GLU A 109 0.13 13.90 -7.10
C GLU A 109 0.40 13.07 -5.84
N CYS A 110 -0.26 13.41 -4.73
CA CYS A 110 -0.14 12.67 -3.47
C CYS A 110 -0.62 11.22 -3.63
N THR A 111 -1.80 11.02 -4.21
CA THR A 111 -2.41 9.68 -4.36
C THR A 111 -1.64 8.82 -5.36
N THR A 112 -1.06 9.43 -6.39
CA THR A 112 -0.27 8.78 -7.42
C THR A 112 1.00 8.16 -6.83
N ARG A 113 1.75 8.92 -6.03
CA ARG A 113 2.92 8.39 -5.33
C ARG A 113 2.52 7.30 -4.32
N GLU A 114 1.43 7.52 -3.58
CA GLU A 114 0.92 6.51 -2.65
C GLU A 114 0.52 5.21 -3.36
N ALA A 115 -0.06 5.29 -4.56
CA ALA A 115 -0.49 4.12 -5.33
C ALA A 115 0.66 3.17 -5.71
N VAL A 116 1.87 3.69 -5.93
CA VAL A 116 3.05 2.87 -6.27
C VAL A 116 3.82 2.43 -5.02
N PHE A 117 3.91 3.29 -4.00
CA PHE A 117 4.77 3.03 -2.83
C PHE A 117 3.98 2.65 -1.57
N GLY A 118 3.15 3.57 -1.06
CA GLY A 118 2.53 3.45 0.26
C GLY A 118 1.42 2.40 0.33
N ASN A 119 0.56 2.36 -0.68
CA ASN A 119 -0.56 1.43 -0.78
C ASN A 119 -0.05 -0.01 -0.94
N CYS A 120 0.98 -0.23 -1.77
CA CYS A 120 1.64 -1.52 -1.90
C CYS A 120 2.14 -2.07 -0.55
N LYS A 121 2.79 -1.23 0.27
CA LYS A 121 3.22 -1.62 1.62
C LYS A 121 2.03 -1.97 2.52
N SER A 122 0.95 -1.19 2.44
CA SER A 122 -0.26 -1.40 3.22
C SER A 122 -0.95 -2.72 2.87
N VAL A 123 -0.95 -3.10 1.60
CA VAL A 123 -1.49 -4.38 1.12
C VAL A 123 -0.69 -5.56 1.64
N ILE A 124 0.64 -5.47 1.60
CA ILE A 124 1.51 -6.52 2.13
C ILE A 124 1.21 -6.70 3.61
N LYS A 125 1.17 -5.61 4.38
CA LYS A 125 0.82 -5.65 5.81
C LYS A 125 -0.57 -6.25 6.05
N HIS A 126 -1.57 -5.86 5.26
CA HIS A 126 -2.92 -6.41 5.36
C HIS A 126 -2.93 -7.92 5.12
N SER A 127 -2.21 -8.37 4.08
CA SER A 127 -2.09 -9.79 3.74
C SER A 127 -1.38 -10.61 4.82
N GLU A 128 -0.37 -10.04 5.48
CA GLU A 128 0.32 -10.68 6.59
C GLU A 128 -0.58 -10.79 7.82
N THR A 129 -1.33 -9.73 8.14
CA THR A 129 -2.29 -9.77 9.25
C THR A 129 -3.34 -10.85 9.04
N ARG A 130 -3.90 -10.99 7.84
CA ARG A 130 -4.85 -12.09 7.57
C ARG A 130 -4.21 -13.48 7.69
N ARG A 131 -2.96 -13.66 7.26
CA ARG A 131 -2.31 -15.01 7.21
C ARG A 131 -1.76 -15.47 8.56
N LYS A 132 -1.22 -14.55 9.35
CA LYS A 132 -0.48 -14.86 10.58
C LYS A 132 -1.28 -14.56 11.85
N VAL A 133 -2.29 -13.70 11.77
CA VAL A 133 -2.91 -13.08 12.93
C VAL A 133 -4.43 -13.26 12.91
N ASP A 134 -4.96 -14.11 13.78
CA ASP A 134 -6.36 -14.00 14.16
C ASP A 134 -6.51 -12.76 15.07
N ARG A 135 -6.82 -11.61 14.46
CA ARG A 135 -7.18 -10.32 15.09
C ARG A 135 -6.01 -9.55 15.73
N ALA A 136 -5.50 -8.54 15.01
CA ALA A 136 -4.76 -7.36 15.52
C ALA A 136 -3.55 -7.57 16.49
N ILE A 137 -2.96 -8.77 16.55
CA ILE A 137 -1.72 -9.04 17.29
C ILE A 137 -0.50 -8.82 16.39
N ILE A 138 0.47 -8.03 16.86
CA ILE A 138 1.75 -7.83 16.17
C ILE A 138 2.72 -8.91 16.66
N PHE A 139 3.14 -9.81 15.78
CA PHE A 139 4.22 -10.76 16.08
C PHE A 139 5.57 -10.07 15.86
N SER A 140 6.33 -9.91 16.93
CA SER A 140 7.76 -9.58 16.84
C SER A 140 8.54 -10.87 17.07
N LYS A 141 9.39 -11.24 16.11
CA LYS A 141 10.36 -12.31 16.27
C LYS A 141 11.74 -11.70 16.46
N THR A 142 12.54 -12.32 17.31
CA THR A 142 13.95 -11.94 17.44
C THR A 142 14.68 -12.22 16.13
N VAL A 143 15.74 -11.46 15.87
CA VAL A 143 16.56 -11.60 14.67
C VAL A 143 17.16 -13.01 14.58
N ASP A 144 17.40 -13.63 15.73
CA ASP A 144 17.96 -14.98 15.85
C ASP A 144 17.00 -16.08 15.36
N GLU A 145 15.70 -15.83 15.35
CA GLU A 145 14.65 -16.78 14.94
C GLU A 145 14.27 -16.65 13.44
N LEU A 146 15.01 -15.84 12.67
CA LEU A 146 14.74 -15.66 11.24
C LEU A 146 15.13 -16.91 10.43
N PRO A 147 14.28 -17.35 9.48
CA PRO A 147 14.66 -18.36 8.50
C PRO A 147 15.96 -17.96 7.78
N GLU A 148 16.81 -18.94 7.44
CA GLU A 148 18.10 -18.66 6.78
C GLU A 148 17.95 -17.84 5.49
N LYS A 149 16.84 -18.04 4.78
CA LYS A 149 16.47 -17.32 3.56
C LYS A 149 16.19 -15.84 3.78
N ASP A 150 15.87 -15.43 5.01
CA ASP A 150 15.44 -14.07 5.36
C ASP A 150 16.52 -13.29 6.12
N LYS A 151 17.64 -13.92 6.47
CA LYS A 151 18.75 -13.28 7.19
C LYS A 151 19.35 -12.07 6.44
N TRP A 152 19.27 -12.07 5.10
CA TRP A 152 19.74 -10.95 4.28
C TRP A 152 18.96 -9.64 4.52
N LEU A 153 17.70 -9.73 4.99
CA LEU A 153 16.88 -8.56 5.29
C LEU A 153 17.49 -7.70 6.39
N VAL A 154 18.20 -8.31 7.33
CA VAL A 154 18.85 -7.62 8.46
C VAL A 154 19.91 -6.65 7.94
N ASP A 155 20.65 -7.05 6.92
CA ASP A 155 21.70 -6.21 6.34
C ASP A 155 21.11 -5.15 5.40
N ALA A 156 20.10 -5.51 4.61
CA ALA A 156 19.42 -4.60 3.69
C ALA A 156 18.57 -3.52 4.40
N CYS A 157 18.03 -3.82 5.59
CA CYS A 157 17.19 -2.89 6.37
C CYS A 157 17.95 -2.03 7.39
N LYS A 158 19.29 -2.08 7.43
CA LYS A 158 20.07 -1.13 8.23
C LYS A 158 19.83 0.28 7.72
N ALA A 159 19.07 1.06 8.48
CA ALA A 159 18.88 2.48 8.18
C ALA A 159 20.24 3.20 8.31
N PRO A 160 20.63 4.06 7.36
CA PRO A 160 21.83 4.88 7.51
C PRO A 160 21.60 5.85 8.68
N GLY A 161 22.22 5.57 9.83
CA GLY A 161 22.20 6.44 11.01
C GLY A 161 21.79 5.79 12.35
N VAL A 162 21.44 4.49 12.39
CA VAL A 162 21.25 3.80 13.68
C VAL A 162 22.52 3.03 14.00
N GLN A 163 23.43 3.66 14.75
CA GLN A 163 24.51 2.94 15.42
C GLN A 163 23.88 1.99 16.44
N GLU A 164 24.29 0.72 16.42
CA GLU A 164 23.94 -0.27 17.42
C GLU A 164 24.28 0.24 18.82
N ALA A 165 23.26 0.53 19.63
CA ALA A 165 23.46 0.72 21.06
C ALA A 165 23.80 -0.64 21.66
N ALA A 166 25.10 -0.98 21.65
CA ALA A 166 25.63 -2.14 22.32
C ALA A 166 25.39 -2.01 23.83
N ALA A 167 24.50 -2.85 24.36
CA ALA A 167 24.34 -3.05 25.79
C ALA A 167 25.62 -3.71 26.35
N LYS A 168 26.22 -3.11 27.38
CA LYS A 168 27.16 -3.78 28.29
C LYS A 168 26.68 -3.63 29.75
N PRO A 169 27.01 -4.59 30.63
CA PRO A 169 26.33 -4.83 31.91
C PRO A 169 26.87 -3.95 33.05
N SER A 170 26.07 -3.88 34.11
CA SER A 170 26.12 -3.02 35.30
C SER A 170 27.35 -3.13 36.22
N SER A 171 27.74 -2.00 36.84
CA SER A 171 28.26 -1.97 38.22
C SER A 171 27.92 -0.64 38.94
N SER A 172 27.09 -0.76 39.98
CA SER A 172 26.90 0.05 41.21
C SER A 172 27.61 1.41 41.39
N GLY A 173 26.83 2.41 41.78
CA GLY A 173 27.30 3.63 42.45
C GLY A 173 26.19 4.68 42.62
N ASP A 174 25.65 4.78 43.83
CA ASP A 174 24.56 5.66 44.28
C ASP A 174 24.91 7.16 44.21
N SER A 175 23.94 8.02 43.84
CA SER A 175 23.81 9.42 44.27
C SER A 175 22.53 10.06 43.70
N GLN A 176 21.59 10.32 44.60
CA GLN A 176 20.36 11.08 44.39
C GLN A 176 20.64 12.53 43.95
N LYS A 177 19.89 13.03 42.96
CA LYS A 177 19.51 14.46 42.87
C LYS A 177 18.10 14.59 42.29
N GLN A 178 17.26 15.28 43.05
CA GLN A 178 15.91 15.72 42.70
C GLN A 178 15.97 16.84 41.66
N GLU A 179 15.05 16.85 40.68
CA GLU A 179 14.61 18.08 40.01
C GLU A 179 13.26 17.86 39.28
N GLY A 180 12.41 18.89 39.33
CA GLY A 180 10.95 18.81 39.17
C GLY A 180 10.38 18.74 37.74
N PRO A 181 9.04 18.84 37.59
CA PRO A 181 8.32 18.48 36.37
C PRO A 181 8.52 19.50 35.23
N PRO A 182 8.54 19.06 33.96
CA PRO A 182 8.88 19.91 32.82
C PRO A 182 7.75 20.89 32.42
N PRO A 183 8.08 22.10 31.92
CA PRO A 183 7.11 23.14 31.58
C PRO A 183 6.34 22.87 30.27
N LYS A 184 5.04 23.18 30.30
CA LYS A 184 4.08 23.06 29.18
C LYS A 184 4.39 24.07 28.06
N LYS A 185 4.74 23.59 26.85
CA LYS A 185 4.86 24.43 25.64
C LYS A 185 3.49 24.73 25.03
N LYS A 186 3.18 26.02 24.86
CA LYS A 186 1.97 26.56 24.21
C LYS A 186 1.93 26.19 22.72
N LYS A 187 0.80 25.65 22.24
CA LYS A 187 0.49 25.40 20.82
C LYS A 187 0.35 26.75 20.08
N LYS A 188 1.22 27.00 19.09
CA LYS A 188 1.07 28.10 18.13
C LYS A 188 0.25 27.56 16.94
N LYS A 189 -0.93 28.15 16.71
CA LYS A 189 -1.78 27.90 15.53
C LYS A 189 -1.01 28.30 14.27
N GLY A 190 -0.92 27.40 13.30
CA GLY A 190 -0.50 27.69 11.94
C GLY A 190 -1.39 26.89 11.00
N ASN A 191 -2.10 27.60 10.12
CA ASN A 191 -2.95 27.04 9.07
C ASN A 191 -2.11 26.33 8.00
N CYS A 192 -2.58 25.17 7.58
CA CYS A 192 -2.71 24.75 6.18
C CYS A 192 -3.96 23.87 6.10
#